data_AF-A0A524EUY4-F1
#
_entry.id   AF-A0A524EUY4-F1
#
_cell.length_a   1.000
_cell.length_b   1.000
_cell.length_c   1.000
_cell.angle_alpha   90.00
_cell.angle_beta   90.00
_cell.angle_gamma   90.00
#
_symmetry.space_group_name_H-M   'P 1'
#
loop_
_entity.id
_entity.type
_entity.pdbx_description
1 polymer ?
#
loop_
_entity_poly.entity_id
_entity_poly.type
_entity_poly.pdbx_seq_one_letter_code
_entity_poly.pdbx_strand_id
1 'polypeptide(L)'
;MEPIHESKSLSISCPICRSKKIIKLPTSIVDKSKQLTTISIPKGKICKHHFQVFIDKNFIIRGFQKVDYELKEIQSTKQKLQNHKEMTLKEIYDEFWEYISDDNEAFREFISKDIRRKKNLNDDEIHNPYGTDFIPHVCKNLE
;
A
#
# COMPACT_ATOMS: atom_id res chain seq x y z
N MET A 1 5.18 -41.31 -10.27
CA MET A 1 5.52 -41.54 -8.85
C MET A 1 5.56 -40.18 -8.19
N GLU A 2 4.62 -39.88 -7.29
CA GLU A 2 4.63 -38.62 -6.54
C GLU A 2 5.78 -38.60 -5.53
N PRO A 3 6.44 -37.45 -5.31
CA PRO A 3 7.51 -37.36 -4.32
C PRO A 3 6.94 -37.50 -2.92
N ILE A 4 7.51 -38.42 -2.14
CA ILE A 4 7.17 -38.65 -0.74
C ILE A 4 7.61 -37.41 0.05
N HIS A 5 6.67 -36.52 0.39
CA HIS A 5 6.95 -35.35 1.22
C HIS A 5 7.13 -35.79 2.67
N GLU A 6 8.37 -36.15 3.02
CA GLU A 6 8.75 -36.53 4.37
C GLU A 6 8.55 -35.35 5.33
N SER A 7 7.93 -35.60 6.49
CA SER A 7 7.66 -34.58 7.50
C SER A 7 8.19 -35.03 8.86
N LYS A 8 8.88 -34.13 9.56
CA LYS A 8 9.44 -34.39 10.88
C LYS A 8 8.67 -33.61 11.94
N SER A 9 8.41 -34.26 13.06
CA SER A 9 7.73 -33.63 14.20
C SER A 9 8.75 -33.01 15.14
N LEU A 10 8.54 -31.75 15.52
CA LEU A 10 9.42 -31.00 16.42
C LEU A 10 8.64 -30.42 17.59
N SER A 11 9.14 -30.62 18.81
CA SER A 11 8.58 -29.98 20.01
C SER A 11 9.17 -28.58 20.18
N ILE A 12 8.35 -27.55 19.96
CA ILE A 12 8.74 -26.15 20.08
C ILE A 12 8.16 -25.56 21.37
N SER A 13 9.01 -24.87 22.14
CA SER A 13 8.62 -24.15 23.36
C SER A 13 8.68 -22.65 23.14
N CYS A 14 7.64 -21.93 23.56
CA CYS A 14 7.63 -20.47 23.48
C CYS A 14 8.68 -19.85 24.42
N PRO A 15 9.57 -18.95 23.95
CA PRO A 15 10.58 -18.30 24.78
C PRO A 15 10.01 -17.25 25.76
N ILE A 16 8.72 -16.92 25.66
CA ILE A 16 8.07 -15.88 26.45
C ILE A 16 7.23 -16.48 27.58
N CYS A 17 6.41 -17.49 27.29
CA CYS A 17 5.49 -18.11 28.25
C CYS A 17 5.74 -19.59 28.52
N ARG A 18 6.74 -20.20 27.86
CA ARG A 18 7.12 -21.61 28.00
C ARG A 18 6.07 -22.64 27.59
N SER A 19 4.96 -22.22 26.99
CA SER A 19 4.00 -23.15 26.34
C SER A 19 4.72 -24.01 25.30
N LYS A 20 4.43 -25.31 25.28
CA LYS A 20 5.02 -26.28 24.35
C LYS A 20 3.97 -26.78 23.38
N LYS A 21 4.37 -27.01 22.12
CA LYS A 21 3.54 -27.66 21.12
C LYS A 21 4.39 -28.42 20.12
N ILE A 22 3.88 -29.54 19.63
CA ILE A 22 4.49 -30.32 18.56
C ILE A 22 4.02 -29.75 17.22
N ILE A 23 4.95 -29.37 16.36
CA ILE A 23 4.70 -28.89 15.00
C ILE A 23 5.29 -29.88 14.00
N LYS A 24 4.55 -30.20 12.94
CA LYS A 24 5.05 -30.99 11.81
C LYS A 24 5.64 -30.05 10.76
N LEU A 25 6.89 -30.29 10.38
CA LEU A 25 7.61 -29.52 9.37
C LEU A 25 8.03 -30.44 8.22
N PRO A 26 7.76 -30.07 6.95
CA PRO A 26 8.26 -30.82 5.81
C PRO A 26 9.78 -30.66 5.68
N THR A 27 10.47 -31.74 5.31
CA THR A 27 11.93 -31.75 5.23
C THR A 27 12.49 -30.77 4.20
N SER A 28 11.72 -30.53 3.13
CA SER A 28 12.06 -29.62 2.03
C SER A 28 12.29 -28.16 2.43
N ILE A 29 11.82 -27.71 3.61
CA ILE A 29 12.05 -26.33 4.09
C ILE A 29 13.46 -26.18 4.65
N VAL A 30 13.99 -27.22 5.30
CA VAL A 30 15.26 -27.15 6.01
C VAL A 30 16.46 -27.33 5.07
N ASP A 31 16.32 -28.21 4.08
CA ASP A 31 17.39 -28.54 3.13
C ASP A 31 17.79 -27.39 2.20
N LYS A 32 16.89 -26.41 2.01
CA LYS A 32 17.17 -25.23 1.16
C LYS A 32 18.16 -24.25 1.79
N SER A 33 18.33 -24.30 3.11
CA SER A 33 19.18 -23.34 3.83
C SER A 33 20.63 -23.84 3.92
N LYS A 34 21.61 -22.94 3.71
CA LYS A 34 23.04 -23.31 3.81
C LYS A 34 23.43 -23.72 5.24
N GLN A 35 22.83 -23.11 6.27
CA GLN A 35 23.21 -23.31 7.67
C GLN A 35 22.02 -23.37 8.65
N LEU A 36 21.16 -22.36 8.69
CA LEU A 36 19.99 -22.29 9.58
C LEU A 36 18.73 -21.93 8.81
N THR A 37 17.63 -22.56 9.20
CA THR A 37 16.27 -22.27 8.76
C THR A 37 15.55 -21.46 9.82
N THR A 38 15.11 -20.26 9.44
CA THR A 38 14.30 -19.39 10.30
C THR A 38 12.82 -19.64 10.04
N ILE A 39 12.07 -19.98 11.08
CA ILE A 39 10.62 -20.18 11.01
C ILE A 39 9.91 -19.16 11.88
N SER A 40 8.98 -18.40 11.28
CA SER A 40 8.11 -17.48 11.99
C SER A 40 6.92 -18.23 12.59
N ILE A 41 6.72 -18.13 13.91
CA ILE A 41 5.62 -18.74 14.65
C ILE A 41 4.60 -17.65 15.02
N PRO A 42 3.54 -17.44 14.22
CA PRO A 42 2.57 -16.37 14.48
C PRO A 42 1.71 -16.68 15.73
N LYS A 43 1.07 -15.62 16.21
CA LYS A 43 0.14 -15.69 17.35
C LYS A 43 -0.96 -16.71 17.08
N GLY A 44 -1.30 -17.52 18.08
CA GLY A 44 -2.32 -18.57 18.00
C GLY A 44 -1.82 -19.93 17.51
N LYS A 45 -0.61 -20.04 16.93
CA LYS A 45 -0.07 -21.36 16.55
C LYS A 45 0.34 -22.19 17.75
N ILE A 46 1.08 -21.61 18.70
CA ILE A 46 1.47 -22.25 19.97
C ILE A 46 0.83 -21.55 21.16
N CYS A 47 0.91 -20.23 21.21
CA CYS A 47 0.36 -19.38 22.25
C CYS A 47 0.04 -18.00 21.66
N LYS A 48 -0.31 -17.02 22.50
CA LYS A 48 -0.63 -15.64 22.06
C LYS A 48 0.59 -14.82 21.61
N HIS A 49 1.80 -15.36 21.73
CA HIS A 49 3.04 -14.66 21.37
C HIS A 49 3.51 -15.02 19.96
N HIS A 50 4.09 -14.02 19.28
CA HIS A 50 4.81 -14.18 18.02
C HIS A 50 6.30 -14.24 18.31
N PHE A 51 6.99 -15.22 17.73
CA PHE A 51 8.44 -15.36 17.82
C PHE A 51 8.97 -16.12 16.61
N GLN A 52 10.27 -16.03 16.37
CA GLN A 52 10.96 -16.82 15.35
C GLN A 52 11.82 -17.89 16.02
N VAL A 53 11.97 -19.03 15.35
CA VAL A 53 12.81 -20.15 15.78
C VAL A 53 13.85 -20.45 14.70
N PHE A 54 15.08 -20.69 15.13
CA PHE A 54 16.18 -21.09 14.26
C PHE A 54 16.42 -22.58 14.39
N ILE A 55 16.35 -23.29 13.27
CA ILE A 55 16.44 -24.75 13.20
C ILE A 55 17.58 -25.11 12.24
N ASP A 56 18.42 -26.07 12.61
CA ASP A 56 19.46 -26.59 11.73
C ASP A 56 18.98 -27.73 10.81
N LYS A 57 19.87 -28.27 9.97
CA LYS A 57 19.60 -29.41 9.07
C LYS A 57 19.19 -30.70 9.78
N ASN A 58 19.55 -30.85 11.05
CA ASN A 58 19.21 -32.01 11.86
C ASN A 58 17.86 -31.85 12.59
N PHE A 59 17.16 -30.73 12.36
CA PHE A 59 15.93 -30.33 13.06
C PHE A 59 16.15 -30.02 14.54
N ILE A 60 17.37 -29.60 14.90
CA ILE A 60 17.70 -29.15 16.24
C ILE A 60 17.47 -27.65 16.33
N ILE A 61 16.74 -27.25 17.36
CA ILE A 61 16.51 -25.83 17.66
C ILE A 61 17.82 -25.22 18.16
N ARG A 62 18.32 -24.21 17.45
CA ARG A 62 19.56 -23.50 17.78
C ARG A 62 19.33 -22.19 18.54
N GLY A 63 18.15 -21.60 18.38
CA GLY A 63 17.82 -20.36 19.08
C GLY A 63 16.41 -19.85 18.79
N PHE A 64 16.09 -18.74 19.43
CA PHE A 64 14.81 -18.04 19.29
C PHE A 64 15.05 -16.54 19.16
N GLN A 65 14.15 -15.87 18.45
CA GLN A 65 14.08 -14.42 18.40
C GLN A 65 12.68 -13.95 18.80
N LYS A 66 12.61 -13.06 19.79
CA LYS A 66 11.37 -12.40 20.17
C LYS A 66 11.05 -11.30 19.15
N VAL A 67 9.78 -11.12 18.84
CA VAL A 67 9.32 -10.05 17.95
C VAL A 67 8.74 -8.95 18.84
N ASP A 68 9.44 -7.80 18.91
CA ASP A 68 9.01 -6.66 19.72
C ASP A 68 7.87 -5.88 19.06
N TYR A 69 7.88 -5.80 17.72
CA TYR A 69 6.87 -5.12 16.93
C TYR A 69 6.56 -5.90 15.65
N GLU A 70 5.28 -6.11 15.39
CA GLU A 70 4.77 -6.77 14.18
C GLU A 70 3.95 -5.73 13.41
N LEU A 71 4.41 -5.37 12.21
CA LEU A 71 3.63 -4.53 11.31
C LEU A 71 2.38 -5.31 10.92
N LYS A 72 1.22 -4.75 11.28
CA LYS A 72 -0.02 -5.19 10.66
C LYS A 72 0.04 -4.70 9.22
N GLU A 73 -0.06 -5.62 8.26
CA GLU A 73 -0.50 -5.20 6.94
C GLU A 73 -1.81 -4.46 7.18
N ILE A 74 -1.81 -3.15 6.89
CA ILE A 74 -3.04 -2.49 6.51
C ILE A 74 -3.44 -3.33 5.32
N GLN A 75 -4.39 -4.25 5.53
CA GLN A 75 -5.10 -4.80 4.41
C GLN A 75 -5.60 -3.54 3.73
N SER A 76 -4.93 -3.14 2.65
CA SER A 76 -5.51 -2.29 1.64
C SER A 76 -6.65 -3.16 1.17
N THR A 77 -7.74 -3.08 1.93
CA THR A 77 -8.98 -3.68 1.58
C THR A 77 -9.13 -3.18 0.17
N LYS A 78 -9.15 -4.10 -0.78
CA LYS A 78 -9.93 -3.92 -1.99
C LYS A 78 -11.41 -3.78 -1.57
N GLN A 79 -11.71 -2.92 -0.59
CA GLN A 79 -12.94 -2.20 -0.47
C GLN A 79 -12.93 -1.38 -1.74
N LYS A 80 -13.63 -1.95 -2.73
CA LYS A 80 -14.21 -1.25 -3.86
C LYS A 80 -14.24 0.25 -3.56
N LEU A 81 -13.50 1.05 -4.33
CA LEU A 81 -13.90 2.44 -4.56
C LEU A 81 -15.28 2.40 -5.23
N GLN A 82 -16.33 2.25 -4.43
CA GLN A 82 -17.71 2.40 -4.83
C GLN A 82 -18.41 3.28 -3.81
N ASN A 83 -17.78 4.41 -3.52
CA ASN A 83 -18.49 5.66 -3.30
C ASN A 83 -18.12 6.63 -4.42
N HIS A 84 -18.08 6.14 -5.67
CA HIS A 84 -18.16 7.08 -6.78
C HIS A 84 -19.60 7.61 -6.74
N LYS A 85 -19.81 8.77 -6.13
CA LYS A 85 -21.01 9.55 -6.39
C LYS A 85 -21.06 9.66 -7.92
N GLU A 86 -22.13 9.16 -8.54
CA GLU A 86 -22.40 9.50 -9.93
C GLU A 86 -22.56 11.02 -9.95
N MET A 87 -21.57 11.70 -10.53
CA MET A 87 -21.60 13.14 -10.71
C MET A 87 -21.80 13.40 -12.19
N THR A 88 -22.69 14.34 -12.47
CA THR A 88 -22.92 14.83 -13.83
C THR A 88 -21.72 15.63 -14.30
N LEU A 89 -21.52 15.74 -15.63
CA LEU A 89 -20.51 16.62 -16.21
C LEU A 89 -20.63 18.06 -15.71
N LYS A 90 -21.86 18.51 -15.43
CA LYS A 90 -22.11 19.84 -14.86
C LYS A 90 -21.58 19.98 -13.44
N GLU A 91 -21.81 19.00 -12.57
CA GLU A 91 -21.30 19.03 -11.18
C GLU A 91 -19.78 19.00 -11.15
N ILE A 92 -19.16 18.17 -11.99
CA ILE A 92 -17.69 18.14 -12.16
C ILE A 92 -17.19 19.51 -12.63
N TYR A 93 -17.87 20.12 -13.60
CA TYR A 93 -17.50 21.44 -14.09
C TYR A 93 -17.63 22.52 -13.01
N ASP A 94 -18.74 22.55 -12.28
CA ASP A 94 -19.00 23.57 -11.28
C ASP A 94 -17.98 23.52 -10.13
N GLU A 95 -17.53 22.33 -9.73
CA GLU A 95 -16.54 22.13 -8.67
C GLU A 95 -15.10 22.44 -9.10
N PHE A 96 -14.74 22.18 -10.37
CA PHE A 96 -13.35 22.20 -10.83
C PHE A 96 -13.06 23.18 -11.98
N TRP A 97 -13.96 24.12 -12.27
CA TRP A 97 -13.83 25.02 -13.43
C TRP A 97 -12.48 25.74 -13.50
N GLU A 98 -11.88 26.14 -12.38
CA GLU A 98 -10.58 26.84 -12.34
C GLU A 98 -9.42 26.02 -12.94
N TYR A 99 -9.55 24.69 -12.95
CA TYR A 99 -8.53 23.77 -13.46
C TYR A 99 -8.84 23.24 -14.87
N ILE A 100 -9.99 23.58 -15.42
CA ILE A 100 -10.42 23.14 -16.75
C ILE A 100 -10.02 24.23 -17.76
N SER A 101 -9.15 23.88 -18.70
CA SER A 101 -8.72 24.76 -19.79
C SER A 101 -9.86 25.19 -20.69
N ASP A 102 -9.77 26.40 -21.26
CA ASP A 102 -10.80 26.97 -22.14
C ASP A 102 -10.96 26.22 -23.47
N ASP A 103 -9.93 25.50 -23.91
CA ASP A 103 -9.91 24.67 -25.12
C ASP A 103 -10.42 23.24 -24.88
N ASN A 104 -10.87 22.91 -23.66
CA ASN A 104 -11.35 21.57 -23.35
C ASN A 104 -12.67 21.26 -24.08
N GLU A 105 -12.61 20.37 -25.07
CA GLU A 105 -13.75 19.99 -25.90
C GLU A 105 -14.92 19.40 -25.12
N ALA A 106 -14.64 18.61 -24.08
CA ALA A 106 -15.67 17.94 -23.27
C ALA A 106 -16.49 18.92 -22.43
N PHE A 107 -15.89 20.04 -22.05
CA PHE A 107 -16.55 21.09 -21.25
C PHE A 107 -16.91 22.34 -22.06
N ARG A 108 -16.73 22.33 -23.38
CA ARG A 108 -16.92 23.48 -24.27
C ARG A 108 -18.26 24.20 -24.09
N GLU A 109 -19.33 23.43 -23.90
CA GLU A 109 -20.66 24.00 -23.69
C GLU A 109 -20.77 24.75 -22.36
N PHE A 110 -20.13 24.25 -21.29
CA PHE A 110 -20.13 24.91 -19.99
C PHE A 110 -19.19 26.13 -19.99
N ILE A 111 -18.01 26.00 -20.60
CA ILE A 111 -17.01 27.07 -20.75
C ILE A 111 -17.61 28.28 -21.46
N SER A 112 -18.27 28.09 -22.61
CA SER A 112 -18.86 29.19 -23.38
C SER A 112 -19.97 29.97 -22.66
N LYS A 113 -20.65 29.31 -21.70
CA LYS A 113 -21.77 29.88 -20.93
C LYS A 113 -21.34 30.44 -19.57
N ASP A 114 -20.12 30.17 -19.12
CA ASP A 114 -19.65 30.58 -17.79
C ASP A 114 -19.22 32.05 -17.75
N ILE A 115 -19.99 32.86 -17.02
CA ILE A 115 -19.72 34.29 -16.83
C ILE A 115 -18.47 34.56 -15.98
N ARG A 116 -18.03 33.61 -15.15
CA ARG A 116 -16.85 33.75 -14.27
C ARG A 116 -15.58 33.92 -15.09
N ARG A 117 -15.48 33.15 -16.17
CA ARG A 117 -14.34 33.19 -17.11
C ARG A 117 -14.24 34.52 -17.87
N LYS A 118 -15.37 35.18 -18.13
CA LYS A 118 -15.40 36.49 -18.79
C LYS A 118 -14.94 37.64 -17.88
N LYS A 119 -15.04 37.49 -16.56
CA LYS A 119 -14.55 38.50 -15.60
C LYS A 119 -13.03 38.46 -15.42
N ASN A 120 -12.44 37.26 -15.44
CA ASN A 120 -11.00 37.07 -15.19
C ASN A 120 -10.08 37.55 -16.32
N LEU A 121 -10.62 37.95 -17.48
CA LEU A 121 -9.86 38.55 -18.58
C LEU A 121 -9.66 40.07 -18.44
N ASN A 122 -10.32 40.73 -17.48
CA ASN A 122 -10.31 42.19 -17.35
C ASN A 122 -9.41 42.72 -16.22
N ASP A 123 -8.75 41.86 -15.44
CA ASP A 123 -7.90 42.26 -14.30
C ASP A 123 -6.39 42.06 -14.58
N ASP A 124 -5.92 42.45 -15.76
CA ASP A 124 -4.51 42.42 -16.17
C ASP A 124 -3.67 43.59 -15.64
N GLU A 125 -4.03 44.20 -14.50
CA GLU A 125 -3.20 45.24 -13.87
C GLU A 125 -3.14 45.12 -12.34
N ILE A 126 -2.38 44.15 -11.81
CA ILE A 126 -1.75 44.32 -10.49
C ILE A 126 -0.30 43.83 -10.53
N HIS A 127 0.60 44.80 -10.42
CA HIS A 127 2.05 44.67 -10.26
C HIS A 127 2.37 43.91 -8.95
N ASN A 128 3.07 42.76 -9.04
CA ASN A 128 3.56 42.04 -7.86
C ASN A 128 5.08 42.24 -7.69
N PRO A 129 5.55 42.87 -6.59
CA PRO A 129 6.97 43.15 -6.37
C PRO A 129 7.79 42.00 -5.74
N TYR A 130 7.25 40.81 -5.49
CA TYR A 130 8.04 39.70 -4.93
C TYR A 130 7.66 38.32 -5.52
N GLY A 131 8.57 37.73 -6.30
CA GLY A 131 8.55 36.31 -6.68
C GLY A 131 8.87 35.42 -5.47
N THR A 132 8.56 34.12 -5.42
CA THR A 132 8.53 33.10 -6.47
C THR A 132 7.55 31.98 -6.10
N ASP A 133 6.75 31.54 -7.08
CA ASP A 133 6.36 30.15 -7.40
C ASP A 133 5.01 30.16 -8.15
N PHE A 134 5.04 30.69 -9.38
CA PHE A 134 3.97 30.48 -10.34
C PHE A 134 4.23 29.17 -11.09
N ILE A 135 3.31 28.23 -10.88
CA ILE A 135 3.13 27.00 -11.66
C ILE A 135 2.97 27.38 -13.16
N PRO A 136 3.47 26.57 -14.10
CA PRO A 136 3.95 27.02 -15.41
C PRO A 136 2.89 27.67 -16.29
N HIS A 137 3.22 28.84 -16.84
CA HIS A 137 2.76 29.26 -18.16
C HIS A 137 3.22 28.24 -19.21
N VAL A 138 2.31 27.64 -19.97
CA VAL A 138 2.48 27.19 -21.37
C VAL A 138 1.07 27.02 -21.95
N CYS A 139 0.64 27.57 -23.09
CA CYS A 139 1.21 28.56 -24.00
C CYS A 139 0.07 29.17 -24.82
N LYS A 140 0.32 30.39 -25.29
CA LYS A 140 -0.36 31.07 -26.39
C LYS A 140 -0.43 30.17 -27.62
N ASN A 141 -1.56 30.15 -28.31
CA ASN A 141 -1.61 29.90 -29.74
C ASN A 141 -2.40 31.06 -30.38
N LEU A 142 -1.68 32.01 -30.96
CA LEU A 142 -2.18 32.85 -32.03
C LEU A 142 -1.10 32.82 -33.13
N GLU A 143 -1.60 32.65 -34.36
CA GLU A 143 -0.94 32.26 -35.63
C GLU A 143 0.40 32.94 -35.96
#